data_AF-A0A357YLG9-F1
#
_entry.id   AF-A0A357YLG9-F1
#
_cell.length_a   1.000
_cell.length_b   1.000
_cell.length_c   1.000
_cell.angle_alpha   90.00
_cell.angle_beta   90.00
_cell.angle_gamma   90.00
#
_symmetry.space_group_name_H-M   'P 1'
#
loop_
_entity.id
_entity.type
_entity.pdbx_description
1 polymer ?
#
loop_
_entity_poly.entity_id
_entity_poly.type
_entity_poly.pdbx_seq_one_letter_code
_entity_poly.pdbx_strand_id
1 'polypeptide(L)'
;MKKIIIVVLLFVGVYAYGQKHEGLALTPPMGWNSWNIFRCNINEDLIKEITDTFVESGMKDAGYEYIVIDDCWQVSRDENGKIVPDPERFPSGIKALADYVHSKG
;
A
#
# COMPACT_ATOMS: atom_id res chain seq x y z
N MET A 1 -40.58 -35.04 -6.67
CA MET A 1 -40.34 -33.57 -6.63
C MET A 1 -39.30 -33.17 -5.58
N LYS A 2 -39.47 -33.47 -4.28
CA LYS A 2 -38.47 -33.12 -3.23
C LYS A 2 -37.05 -33.64 -3.47
N LYS A 3 -36.88 -34.86 -4.02
CA LYS A 3 -35.55 -35.43 -4.35
C LYS A 3 -34.86 -34.73 -5.53
N ILE A 4 -35.62 -34.13 -6.46
CA ILE A 4 -35.07 -33.41 -7.62
C ILE A 4 -34.55 -32.02 -7.19
N ILE A 5 -35.24 -31.37 -6.24
CA ILE A 5 -34.84 -30.07 -5.70
C ILE A 5 -33.50 -30.16 -4.96
N ILE A 6 -33.23 -31.24 -4.23
CA ILE A 6 -31.97 -31.45 -3.51
C ILE A 6 -30.79 -31.63 -4.49
N VAL A 7 -31.00 -32.29 -5.63
CA VAL A 7 -29.94 -32.49 -6.64
C VAL A 7 -29.59 -31.19 -7.34
N VAL A 8 -30.57 -30.31 -7.61
CA VAL A 8 -30.31 -28.99 -8.22
C VAL A 8 -29.53 -28.07 -7.27
N LEU A 9 -29.82 -28.11 -5.96
CA LEU A 9 -29.09 -27.33 -4.96
C LEU A 9 -27.63 -27.78 -4.77
N LEU A 10 -27.31 -29.05 -5.03
CA LEU A 10 -25.93 -29.57 -4.98
C LEU A 10 -25.08 -29.17 -6.20
N PHE A 11 -25.69 -28.75 -7.31
CA PHE A 11 -24.99 -28.29 -8.51
C PHE A 11 -24.70 -26.79 -8.53
N VAL A 12 -25.25 -26.01 -7.59
CA VAL A 12 -24.84 -24.61 -7.38
C VAL A 12 -23.65 -24.61 -6.41
N GLY A 13 -22.56 -25.24 -6.83
CA GLY A 13 -21.27 -25.05 -6.18
C GLY A 13 -20.90 -23.58 -6.34
N VAL A 14 -20.96 -22.81 -5.24
CA VAL A 14 -20.48 -21.43 -5.23
C VAL A 14 -18.99 -21.48 -5.50
N TYR A 15 -18.59 -21.16 -6.73
CA TYR A 15 -17.21 -20.88 -7.06
C TYR A 15 -16.87 -19.53 -6.40
N ALA A 16 -16.36 -19.61 -5.16
CA ALA A 16 -15.76 -18.46 -4.52
C ALA A 16 -14.44 -18.17 -5.25
N TYR A 17 -14.48 -17.23 -6.19
CA TYR A 17 -13.28 -16.66 -6.77
C TYR A 17 -12.75 -15.58 -5.82
N GLY A 18 -11.47 -15.66 -5.48
CA GLY A 18 -10.79 -14.57 -4.81
C GLY A 18 -10.75 -13.36 -5.75
N GLN A 19 -11.23 -12.21 -5.28
CA GLN A 19 -11.15 -10.97 -6.04
C GLN A 19 -9.68 -10.56 -6.16
N LYS A 20 -9.14 -10.51 -7.39
CA LYS A 20 -7.82 -9.97 -7.71
C LYS A 20 -8.00 -8.66 -8.48
N HIS A 21 -7.10 -7.70 -8.26
CA HIS A 21 -6.98 -6.57 -9.17
C HIS A 21 -6.20 -6.99 -10.42
N GLU A 22 -6.88 -6.90 -11.57
CA GLU A 22 -6.27 -7.20 -12.87
C GLU A 22 -5.08 -6.28 -13.11
N GLY A 23 -3.98 -6.85 -13.63
CA GLY A 23 -2.75 -6.12 -13.93
C GLY A 23 -1.84 -5.79 -12.74
N LEU A 24 -2.26 -6.04 -11.49
CA LEU A 24 -1.42 -5.84 -10.30
C LEU A 24 -0.91 -7.18 -9.73
N ALA A 25 0.26 -7.13 -9.07
CA ALA A 25 0.89 -8.28 -8.41
C ALA A 25 0.89 -9.54 -9.32
N LEU A 26 1.40 -9.39 -10.55
CA LEU A 26 1.64 -10.53 -11.45
C LEU A 26 2.85 -11.36 -10.97
N THR A 27 3.76 -10.72 -10.25
CA THR A 27 4.84 -11.29 -9.44
C THR A 27 4.72 -10.79 -7.99
N PRO A 28 5.41 -11.41 -7.01
CA PRO A 28 5.46 -10.88 -5.65
C PRO A 28 5.92 -9.41 -5.65
N PRO A 29 5.18 -8.49 -5.00
CA PRO A 29 5.59 -7.09 -4.89
C PRO A 29 6.93 -6.97 -4.14
N MET A 30 7.80 -6.11 -4.63
CA MET A 30 9.14 -5.88 -4.08
C MET A 30 9.28 -4.41 -3.67
N GLY A 31 9.77 -4.17 -2.46
CA GLY A 31 9.86 -2.82 -1.92
C GLY A 31 10.44 -2.78 -0.51
N TRP A 32 10.23 -1.65 0.16
CA TRP A 32 10.62 -1.41 1.54
C TRP A 32 9.44 -0.93 2.36
N ASN A 33 9.44 -1.25 3.65
CA ASN A 33 8.45 -0.81 4.62
C ASN A 33 9.15 -0.20 5.83
N SER A 34 8.63 0.93 6.32
CA SER A 34 9.25 1.70 7.40
C SER A 34 9.29 0.98 8.75
N TRP A 35 8.38 0.05 9.02
CA TRP A 35 8.13 -0.50 10.34
C TRP A 35 9.35 -1.19 10.96
N ASN A 36 9.99 -2.08 10.20
CA ASN A 36 11.00 -3.01 10.75
C ASN A 36 12.17 -2.32 11.44
N ILE A 37 12.52 -1.10 11.00
CA ILE A 37 13.61 -0.30 11.57
C ILE A 37 13.08 0.90 12.35
N PHE A 38 12.11 1.63 11.80
CA PHE A 38 11.77 2.97 12.30
C PHE A 38 10.55 2.98 13.23
N ARG A 39 9.66 1.98 13.16
CA ARG A 39 8.38 1.99 13.90
C ARG A 39 7.67 3.34 13.68
N CYS A 40 7.24 4.01 14.76
CA CYS A 40 6.63 5.34 14.68
C CYS A 40 7.62 6.50 14.48
N ASN A 41 8.93 6.27 14.40
CA ASN A 41 9.92 7.35 14.20
C ASN A 41 10.13 7.63 12.71
N ILE A 42 9.09 8.11 12.05
CA ILE A 42 9.05 8.39 10.61
C ILE A 42 8.61 9.83 10.35
N ASN A 43 9.12 10.44 9.28
CA ASN A 43 8.73 11.75 8.80
C ASN A 43 8.97 11.86 7.27
N GLU A 44 8.51 12.95 6.67
CA GLU A 44 8.62 13.20 5.23
C GLU A 44 10.07 13.11 4.72
N ASP A 45 11.02 13.71 5.44
CA ASP A 45 12.43 13.74 5.02
C ASP A 45 13.05 12.34 5.00
N LEU A 46 12.76 11.51 5.99
CA LEU A 46 13.20 10.11 6.01
C LEU A 46 12.67 9.35 4.80
N ILE A 47 11.38 9.52 4.45
CA ILE A 47 10.80 8.82 3.30
C ILE A 47 11.45 9.29 1.99
N LYS A 48 11.77 10.59 1.86
CA LYS A 48 12.51 11.12 0.72
C LYS A 48 13.92 10.54 0.63
N GLU A 49 14.64 10.49 1.75
CA GLU A 49 16.00 9.91 1.83
C GLU A 49 16.02 8.43 1.43
N ILE A 50 15.06 7.63 1.92
CA ILE A 50 14.93 6.22 1.53
C ILE A 50 14.60 6.09 0.03
N THR A 51 13.75 6.98 -0.50
CA THR A 51 13.41 6.99 -1.94
C THR A 51 14.63 7.31 -2.80
N ASP A 52 15.43 8.31 -2.42
CA ASP A 52 16.67 8.65 -3.13
C ASP A 52 17.68 7.50 -3.05
N THR A 53 17.84 6.90 -1.86
CA THR A 53 18.71 5.74 -1.66
C THR A 53 18.31 4.56 -2.54
N PHE A 54 17.01 4.32 -2.74
CA PHE A 54 16.50 3.27 -3.63
C PHE A 54 17.00 3.42 -5.07
N VAL A 55 17.01 4.66 -5.57
CA VAL A 55 17.51 4.98 -6.90
C VAL A 55 19.03 4.91 -6.95
N GLU A 56 19.72 5.59 -6.03
CA GLU A 56 21.17 5.70 -6.03
C GLU A 56 21.89 4.36 -5.82
N SER A 57 21.31 3.47 -5.01
CA SER A 57 21.87 2.15 -4.74
C SER A 57 21.59 1.12 -5.85
N GLY A 58 20.73 1.43 -6.82
CA GLY A 58 20.27 0.47 -7.83
C GLY A 58 19.23 -0.53 -7.34
N MET A 59 18.71 -0.38 -6.12
CA MET A 59 17.62 -1.24 -5.61
C MET A 59 16.36 -1.12 -6.47
N LYS A 60 16.04 0.10 -6.94
CA LYS A 60 14.95 0.31 -7.88
C LYS A 60 15.14 -0.52 -9.16
N ASP A 61 16.32 -0.43 -9.77
CA ASP A 61 16.65 -1.17 -11.01
C ASP A 61 16.67 -2.69 -10.79
N ALA A 62 16.91 -3.13 -9.55
CA ALA A 62 16.77 -4.54 -9.14
C ALA A 62 15.32 -4.98 -8.90
N GLY A 63 14.33 -4.09 -9.07
CA GLY A 63 12.90 -4.38 -8.99
C GLY A 63 12.22 -3.98 -7.67
N TYR A 64 12.90 -3.29 -6.76
CA TYR A 64 12.26 -2.78 -5.54
C TYR A 64 11.57 -1.44 -5.83
N GLU A 65 10.25 -1.48 -6.03
CA GLU A 65 9.47 -0.36 -6.58
C GLU A 65 8.51 0.28 -5.57
N TYR A 66 8.22 -0.39 -4.45
CA TYR A 66 7.26 0.11 -3.46
C TYR A 66 7.96 0.72 -2.24
N ILE A 67 7.67 2.00 -1.96
CA ILE A 67 7.98 2.66 -0.69
C ILE A 67 6.71 2.64 0.17
N VAL A 68 6.69 1.79 1.21
CA VAL A 68 5.52 1.59 2.08
C VAL A 68 5.72 2.32 3.40
N ILE A 69 4.94 3.38 3.59
CA ILE A 69 4.82 4.07 4.87
C ILE A 69 3.88 3.23 5.75
N ASP A 70 4.40 2.67 6.84
CA ASP A 70 3.62 1.90 7.81
C ASP A 70 2.87 2.83 8.79
N ASP A 71 2.61 2.40 10.03
CA ASP A 71 1.79 3.16 10.99
C ASP A 71 2.42 4.52 11.42
N CYS A 72 1.63 5.31 12.15
CA CYS A 72 2.02 6.56 12.82
C CYS A 72 2.29 7.77 11.90
N TRP A 73 1.73 7.78 10.68
CA TRP A 73 1.77 8.94 9.76
C TRP A 73 0.57 9.88 9.91
N GLN A 74 -0.47 9.45 10.63
CA GLN A 74 -1.77 10.09 10.79
C GLN A 74 -2.00 10.59 12.23
N VAL A 75 -2.79 11.65 12.39
CA VAL A 75 -3.12 12.22 13.72
C VAL A 75 -4.61 12.23 14.06
N SER A 76 -5.49 12.33 13.07
CA SER A 76 -6.93 12.47 13.30
C SER A 76 -7.75 12.19 12.05
N ARG A 77 -9.06 12.46 12.13
CA ARG A 77 -9.96 12.56 10.98
C ARG A 77 -10.62 13.94 10.96
N ASP A 78 -10.81 14.49 9.77
CA ASP A 78 -11.51 15.76 9.58
C ASP A 78 -13.04 15.62 9.72
N GLU A 79 -13.76 16.73 9.55
CA GLU A 79 -15.24 16.78 9.62
C GLU A 79 -15.94 15.86 8.60
N ASN A 80 -15.26 15.49 7.52
CA ASN A 80 -15.75 14.58 6.48
C ASN A 80 -15.29 13.13 6.71
N GLY A 81 -14.60 12.86 7.82
CA GLY A 81 -14.07 11.54 8.16
C GLY A 81 -12.79 11.15 7.42
N LYS A 82 -12.16 12.07 6.68
CA LYS A 82 -10.91 11.81 5.97
C LYS A 82 -9.74 11.79 6.94
N ILE A 83 -8.81 10.85 6.76
CA ILE A 83 -7.59 10.76 7.59
C ILE A 83 -6.73 11.99 7.36
N VAL A 84 -6.27 12.60 8.46
CA VAL A 84 -5.39 13.76 8.46
C VAL A 84 -3.95 13.31 8.74
N PRO A 85 -3.00 13.55 7.81
CA PRO A 85 -1.57 13.30 8.07
C PRO A 85 -1.06 14.17 9.21
N ASP A 86 -0.08 13.68 9.96
CA ASP A 86 0.62 14.46 10.98
C ASP A 86 1.31 15.68 10.31
N PRO A 87 0.90 16.93 10.64
CA PRO A 87 1.46 18.12 10.00
C PRO A 87 2.88 18.46 10.47
N GLU A 88 3.33 17.91 11.60
CA GLU A 88 4.72 18.09 12.07
C GLU A 88 5.66 17.10 11.36
N ARG A 89 5.21 15.86 11.17
CA ARG A 89 6.02 14.82 10.50
C ARG A 89 5.94 14.87 8.98
N PHE A 90 4.78 15.23 8.44
CA PHE A 90 4.49 15.28 7.00
C PHE A 90 3.95 16.66 6.61
N PRO A 91 4.76 17.73 6.75
CA PRO A 91 4.30 19.12 6.58
C PRO A 91 3.77 19.43 5.18
N SER A 92 4.27 18.74 4.14
CA SER A 92 3.77 18.90 2.76
C SER A 92 2.53 18.05 2.46
N GLY A 93 2.16 17.16 3.39
CA GLY A 93 1.12 16.15 3.21
C GLY A 93 1.50 14.99 2.30
N ILE A 94 0.74 13.89 2.40
CA ILE A 94 1.03 12.64 1.69
C ILE A 94 0.95 12.78 0.16
N LYS A 95 0.09 13.65 -0.36
CA LYS A 95 -0.02 13.86 -1.82
C LYS A 95 1.29 14.39 -2.41
N ALA A 96 1.89 15.40 -1.79
CA ALA A 96 3.14 15.98 -2.26
C ALA A 96 4.30 14.97 -2.13
N LEU A 97 4.32 14.20 -1.04
CA LEU A 97 5.29 13.11 -0.87
C LEU A 97 5.12 12.01 -1.94
N ALA A 98 3.89 11.62 -2.27
CA ALA A 98 3.64 10.66 -3.35
C ALA A 98 4.05 11.21 -4.71
N ASP A 99 3.77 12.49 -5.00
CA ASP A 99 4.23 13.15 -6.22
C ASP A 99 5.77 13.16 -6.30
N TYR A 100 6.46 13.37 -5.18
CA TYR A 100 7.92 13.25 -5.10
C TYR A 100 8.40 11.84 -5.42
N VAL A 101 7.83 10.81 -4.77
CA VAL A 101 8.22 9.41 -5.00
C VAL A 101 8.02 9.04 -6.46
N HIS A 102 6.86 9.35 -7.06
CA HIS A 102 6.61 9.10 -8.48
C HIS A 102 7.55 9.85 -9.43
N SER A 103 8.06 11.02 -9.02
CA SER A 103 9.05 11.76 -9.84
C SER A 103 10.40 11.04 -9.95
N LYS A 104 10.68 10.10 -9.04
CA LYS A 104 11.86 9.22 -9.05
C LYS A 104 11.60 7.94 -9.87
N GLY A 105 10.41 7.83 -10.45
CA GLY A 105 9.87 6.71 -11.23
C GLY A 105 9.65 5.47 -10.39
#